data_AF-A0A7S2Z3E0-F1
#
_entry.id   AF-A0A7S2Z3E0-F1
#
_cell.length_a   1.000
_cell.length_b   1.000
_cell.length_c   1.000
_cell.angle_alpha   90.00
_cell.angle_beta   90.00
_cell.angle_gamma   90.00
#
_symmetry.space_group_name_H-M   'P 1'
#
loop_
_entity.id
_entity.type
_entity.pdbx_description
1 polymer ?
#
loop_
_entity_poly.entity_id
_entity_poly.type
_entity_poly.pdbx_seq_one_letter_code
_entity_poly.pdbx_strand_id
1 'polypeptide(L)'
;VIFSSSLLAVPSALLRFTNVQGVASVAQALGPGGKLYLPLSVVLIAFFNYFYTFLQLEPDDLANQLKRQGASIPNIRPGKNTSEYISQSLERMSVLGSLFLGGLALTPGIVEALTDVTALRGFAGTSLLILVGVATDSARKFKAELQMAEYKVDDLYDDMDMRKL
;
A
#
# COMPACT_ATOMS: atom_id res chain seq x y z
N VAL A 1 1.33 4.72 2.64
CA VAL A 1 1.23 6.18 2.34
C VAL A 1 0.24 6.88 3.26
N ILE A 2 -1.06 6.53 3.25
CA ILE A 2 -2.10 7.21 4.06
C ILE A 2 -1.73 7.31 5.55
N PHE A 3 -1.32 6.19 6.17
CA PHE A 3 -0.88 6.17 7.58
C PHE A 3 0.34 7.07 7.87
N SER A 4 1.29 7.15 6.93
CA SER A 4 2.44 8.05 7.07
C SER A 4 1.99 9.51 7.00
N SER A 5 1.12 9.84 6.05
CA SER A 5 0.64 11.21 5.86
C SER A 5 -0.22 11.68 7.02
N SER A 6 -1.07 10.82 7.58
CA SER A 6 -1.87 11.15 8.76
C SER A 6 -0.99 11.39 9.99
N LEU A 7 0.03 10.55 10.20
CA LEU A 7 0.96 10.69 11.33
C LEU A 7 1.77 11.99 11.26
N LEU A 8 2.24 12.37 10.06
CA LEU A 8 2.95 13.63 9.84
C LEU A 8 2.04 14.86 9.98
N ALA A 9 0.73 14.72 9.78
CA ALA A 9 -0.23 15.81 9.95
C ALA A 9 -0.63 16.05 11.43
N VAL A 10 -0.34 15.10 12.34
CA VAL A 10 -0.72 15.21 13.77
C VAL A 10 -0.20 16.48 14.45
N PRO A 11 1.10 16.85 14.35
CA PRO A 11 1.61 18.05 15.01
C PRO A 11 0.96 19.33 14.47
N SER A 12 0.73 19.38 13.15
CA SER A 12 0.06 20.51 12.49
C SER A 12 -1.42 20.63 12.91
N ALA A 13 -2.08 19.51 13.17
CA ALA A 13 -3.44 19.50 13.71
C ALA A 13 -3.49 19.96 15.18
N LEU A 14 -2.53 19.54 16.01
CA LEU A 14 -2.44 19.94 17.43
C LEU A 14 -2.14 21.43 17.62
N LEU A 15 -1.41 22.05 16.69
CA LEU A 15 -1.20 23.51 16.68
C LEU A 15 -2.49 24.32 16.61
N ARG A 16 -3.57 23.76 16.03
CA ARG A 16 -4.87 24.44 15.97
C ARG A 16 -5.50 24.61 17.35
N PHE A 17 -5.09 23.79 18.31
CA PHE A 17 -5.65 23.75 19.67
C PHE A 17 -4.65 24.20 20.74
N THR A 18 -3.36 24.35 20.41
CA THR A 18 -2.30 24.69 21.36
C THR A 18 -1.35 25.73 20.77
N ASN A 19 -1.16 26.86 21.47
CA ASN A 19 -0.27 27.95 21.03
C ASN A 19 1.11 27.87 21.69
N VAL A 20 1.66 26.65 21.80
CA VAL A 20 2.94 26.38 22.47
C VAL A 20 4.06 26.46 21.43
N GLN A 21 5.06 27.33 21.67
CA GLN A 21 6.14 27.61 20.72
C GLN A 21 6.96 26.35 20.34
N GLY A 22 7.13 25.40 21.26
CA GLY A 22 7.80 24.12 21.00
C GLY A 22 7.04 23.21 20.02
N VAL A 23 5.70 23.23 20.06
CA VAL A 23 4.84 22.49 19.11
C VAL A 23 4.89 23.17 17.73
N ALA A 24 5.03 24.50 17.70
CA ALA A 24 5.16 25.27 16.46
C ALA A 24 6.44 24.95 15.69
N SER A 25 7.59 24.84 16.38
CA SER A 25 8.86 24.47 15.76
C SER A 25 8.82 23.05 15.17
N VAL A 26 8.20 22.11 15.89
CA VAL A 26 8.06 20.71 15.46
C VAL A 26 7.11 20.60 14.26
N ALA A 27 5.98 21.30 14.28
CA ALA A 27 5.03 21.30 13.17
C ALA A 27 5.54 22.03 11.92
N GLN A 28 6.41 23.03 12.06
CA GLN A 28 7.10 23.66 10.92
C GLN A 28 8.15 22.73 10.30
N ALA A 29 8.86 21.96 11.13
CA ALA A 29 9.85 20.98 10.66
C ALA A 29 9.20 19.75 9.99
N LEU A 30 8.04 19.32 10.49
CA LEU A 30 7.25 18.18 10.00
C LEU A 30 6.17 18.58 8.98
N GLY A 31 6.02 19.86 8.69
CA GLY A 31 5.05 20.34 7.71
C GLY A 31 5.53 20.14 6.27
N PRO A 32 4.64 20.27 5.27
CA PRO A 32 4.94 20.13 3.83
C PRO A 32 6.03 21.06 3.26
N GLY A 33 6.67 21.87 4.10
CA GLY A 33 7.80 22.72 3.74
C GLY A 33 9.06 22.58 4.58
N GLY A 34 9.07 21.69 5.57
CA GLY A 34 10.26 21.43 6.38
C GLY A 34 11.24 20.52 5.66
N LYS A 35 12.55 20.78 5.84
CA LYS A 35 13.63 19.92 5.30
C LYS A 35 13.57 18.48 5.84
N LEU A 36 12.90 18.26 6.97
CA LEU A 36 12.73 16.95 7.61
C LEU A 36 11.50 16.18 7.11
N TYR A 37 10.56 16.83 6.42
CA TYR A 37 9.31 16.19 5.98
C TYR A 37 9.54 15.10 4.92
N LEU A 38 10.37 15.39 3.91
CA LEU A 38 10.68 14.43 2.83
C LEU A 38 11.42 13.18 3.34
N PRO A 39 12.56 13.28 4.04
CA PRO A 39 13.26 12.08 4.51
C PRO A 39 12.42 11.28 5.51
N LEU A 40 11.69 11.96 6.41
CA LEU A 40 10.85 11.29 7.40
C LEU A 40 9.64 10.61 6.76
N SER A 41 9.01 11.22 5.75
CA SER A 41 7.91 10.59 5.03
C SER A 41 8.34 9.34 4.28
N VAL A 42 9.52 9.31 3.65
CA VAL A 42 10.04 8.10 3.01
C VAL A 42 10.29 6.98 4.03
N VAL A 43 10.91 7.30 5.17
CA VAL A 43 11.17 6.31 6.23
C VAL A 43 9.86 5.74 6.79
N LEU A 44 8.89 6.61 7.09
CA LEU A 44 7.58 6.17 7.56
C LEU A 44 6.82 5.36 6.50
N ILE A 45 6.89 5.74 5.22
CA ILE A 45 6.29 4.95 4.14
C ILE A 45 6.90 3.56 4.09
N ALA A 46 8.23 3.43 4.18
CA ALA A 46 8.89 2.14 4.17
C ALA A 46 8.51 1.29 5.39
N PHE A 47 8.52 1.89 6.59
CA PHE A 47 8.11 1.23 7.82
C PHE A 47 6.67 0.73 7.75
N PHE A 48 5.72 1.60 7.39
CA PHE A 48 4.31 1.22 7.30
C PHE A 48 4.04 0.25 6.16
N ASN A 49 4.78 0.30 5.06
CA ASN A 49 4.65 -0.67 3.98
C ASN A 49 5.03 -2.07 4.46
N TYR A 50 6.21 -2.20 5.07
CA TYR A 50 6.67 -3.46 5.66
C TYR A 50 5.68 -3.98 6.71
N PHE A 51 5.33 -3.13 7.67
CA PHE A 51 4.41 -3.51 8.73
C PHE A 51 3.04 -3.96 8.19
N TYR A 52 2.48 -3.23 7.22
CA TYR A 52 1.19 -3.58 6.62
C TYR A 52 1.24 -4.91 5.85
N THR A 53 2.32 -5.17 5.10
CA THR A 53 2.48 -6.44 4.38
C THR A 53 2.46 -7.63 5.32
N PHE A 54 3.25 -7.60 6.40
CA PHE A 54 3.35 -8.73 7.34
C PHE A 54 2.13 -8.88 8.25
N LEU A 55 1.42 -7.79 8.54
CA LEU A 55 0.16 -7.85 9.30
C LEU A 55 -0.98 -8.43 8.46
N GLN A 56 -1.01 -8.13 7.16
CA GLN A 56 -2.07 -8.60 6.26
C GLN A 56 -1.82 -10.01 5.73
N LEU A 57 -0.56 -10.36 5.46
CA LEU A 57 -0.13 -11.62 4.87
C LEU A 57 0.83 -12.31 5.84
N GLU A 58 0.27 -12.94 6.88
CA GLU A 58 1.06 -13.72 7.82
C GLU A 58 1.56 -15.01 7.12
N PRO A 59 2.89 -15.19 6.94
CA PRO A 59 3.44 -16.28 6.13
C PRO A 59 3.06 -17.69 6.62
N ASP A 60 2.98 -17.86 7.94
CA ASP A 60 2.60 -19.12 8.58
C ASP A 60 1.15 -19.48 8.31
N ASP A 61 0.25 -18.50 8.44
CA ASP A 61 -1.17 -18.67 8.12
C ASP A 61 -1.39 -18.92 6.63
N LEU A 62 -0.68 -18.22 5.75
CA LEU A 62 -0.76 -18.45 4.31
C LEU A 62 -0.30 -19.87 3.94
N ALA A 63 0.81 -20.34 4.51
CA ALA A 63 1.30 -21.70 4.31
C ALA A 63 0.30 -22.76 4.81
N ASN A 64 -0.34 -22.51 5.96
CA ASN A 64 -1.38 -23.37 6.50
C ASN A 64 -2.64 -23.38 5.63
N GLN A 65 -3.07 -22.23 5.10
CA GLN A 65 -4.20 -22.13 4.18
C GLN A 65 -3.93 -22.90 2.88
N LEU A 66 -2.75 -22.74 2.27
CA LEU A 66 -2.36 -23.51 1.09
C LEU A 66 -2.41 -25.02 1.34
N LYS A 67 -1.84 -25.46 2.47
CA LYS A 67 -1.88 -26.88 2.87
C LYS A 67 -3.31 -27.40 3.04
N ARG A 68 -4.21 -26.63 3.64
CA ARG A 68 -5.63 -26.99 3.81
C ARG A 68 -6.40 -27.04 2.50
N GLN A 69 -6.04 -26.18 1.55
CA GLN A 69 -6.64 -26.13 0.21
C GLN A 69 -6.07 -27.18 -0.76
N GLY A 70 -5.14 -28.03 -0.32
CA GLY A 70 -4.47 -29.02 -1.17
C GLY A 70 -3.49 -28.41 -2.18
N ALA A 71 -3.23 -27.10 -2.09
CA ALA A 71 -2.29 -26.39 -2.95
C ALA A 71 -0.88 -26.42 -2.33
N SER A 72 0.15 -26.61 -3.17
CA SER A 72 1.54 -26.55 -2.74
C SER A 72 2.40 -25.82 -3.77
N ILE A 73 3.41 -25.10 -3.27
CA ILE A 73 4.38 -24.44 -4.13
C ILE A 73 5.31 -25.52 -4.71
N PRO A 74 5.47 -25.60 -6.05
CA PRO A 74 6.38 -26.56 -6.67
C PRO A 74 7.78 -26.47 -6.06
N ASN A 75 8.42 -27.62 -5.85
CA ASN A 75 9.78 -27.74 -5.32
C ASN A 75 9.96 -27.40 -3.81
N ILE A 76 8.88 -27.16 -3.05
CA ILE A 76 8.96 -26.79 -1.62
C ILE A 76 8.05 -27.70 -0.78
N ARG A 77 8.57 -28.25 0.32
CA ARG A 77 7.80 -29.11 1.23
C ARG A 77 6.73 -28.30 1.98
N PRO A 78 5.45 -28.71 1.97
CA PRO A 78 4.38 -27.98 2.65
C PRO A 78 4.62 -27.79 4.15
N GLY A 79 4.31 -26.60 4.67
CA GLY A 79 4.46 -26.22 6.07
C GLY A 79 5.56 -25.18 6.26
N LYS A 80 6.53 -25.45 7.15
CA LYS A 80 7.56 -24.48 7.54
C LYS A 80 8.40 -23.95 6.36
N ASN A 81 8.78 -24.82 5.43
CA ASN A 81 9.56 -24.41 4.25
C ASN A 81 8.75 -23.52 3.30
N THR A 82 7.43 -23.72 3.22
CA THR A 82 6.53 -22.85 2.45
C THR A 82 6.40 -21.47 3.09
N SER A 83 6.24 -21.41 4.43
CA SER A 83 6.19 -20.14 5.17
C SER A 83 7.47 -19.33 4.98
N GLU A 84 8.64 -19.97 5.11
CA GLU A 84 9.93 -19.29 4.94
C GLU A 84 10.13 -18.74 3.52
N TYR A 85 9.70 -19.49 2.51
CA TYR A 85 9.72 -19.02 1.12
C TYR A 85 8.77 -17.82 0.89
N ILE A 86 7.57 -17.88 1.45
CA ILE A 86 6.59 -16.79 1.37
C ILE A 86 7.15 -15.55 2.08
N SER A 87 7.73 -15.71 3.27
CA SER A 87 8.35 -14.62 4.02
C SER A 87 9.44 -13.92 3.21
N GLN A 88 10.41 -14.67 2.68
CA GLN A 88 11.48 -14.08 1.84
C GLN A 88 10.93 -13.37 0.59
N SER A 89 9.86 -13.91 0.00
CA SER A 89 9.21 -13.29 -1.15
C SER A 89 8.53 -11.98 -0.77
N LEU A 90 7.81 -11.96 0.36
CA LEU A 90 7.15 -10.77 0.89
C LEU A 90 8.15 -9.69 1.29
N GLU A 91 9.28 -10.05 1.91
CA GLU A 91 10.36 -9.10 2.23
C GLU A 91 10.88 -8.41 0.97
N ARG A 92 11.25 -9.18 -0.06
CA ARG A 92 11.77 -8.65 -1.33
C ARG A 92 10.74 -7.76 -2.04
N MET A 93 9.48 -8.18 -2.08
CA MET A 93 8.39 -7.38 -2.65
C MET A 93 8.15 -6.10 -1.86
N SER A 94 8.23 -6.15 -0.52
CA SER A 94 8.02 -5.00 0.34
C SER A 94 9.16 -3.98 0.20
N VAL A 95 10.41 -4.43 0.10
CA VAL A 95 11.56 -3.54 -0.13
C VAL A 95 11.44 -2.83 -1.48
N LEU A 96 11.14 -3.56 -2.56
CA LEU A 96 10.92 -2.95 -3.88
C LEU A 96 9.71 -2.00 -3.89
N GLY A 97 8.61 -2.39 -3.25
CA GLY A 97 7.40 -1.60 -3.15
C GLY A 97 7.60 -0.30 -2.37
N SER A 98 8.32 -0.35 -1.26
CA SER A 98 8.63 0.84 -0.45
C SER A 98 9.56 1.82 -1.16
N LEU A 99 10.54 1.33 -1.91
CA LEU A 99 11.40 2.15 -2.78
C LEU A 99 10.59 2.86 -3.86
N PHE A 100 9.71 2.13 -4.54
CA PHE A 100 8.84 2.69 -5.57
C PHE A 100 7.86 3.74 -5.01
N LEU A 101 7.19 3.43 -3.89
CA LEU A 101 6.26 4.35 -3.22
C LEU A 101 6.97 5.57 -2.63
N GLY A 102 8.17 5.38 -2.07
CA GLY A 102 9.01 6.46 -1.57
C GLY A 102 9.42 7.41 -2.70
N GLY A 103 9.88 6.87 -3.84
CA GLY A 103 10.19 7.67 -5.03
C GLY A 103 8.99 8.48 -5.52
N LEU A 104 7.83 7.84 -5.65
CA LEU A 104 6.59 8.51 -6.04
C LEU A 104 6.15 9.62 -5.07
N ALA A 105 6.39 9.45 -3.77
CA ALA A 105 6.10 10.46 -2.76
C ALA A 105 7.06 11.67 -2.81
N LEU A 106 8.30 11.47 -3.26
CA LEU A 106 9.29 12.55 -3.41
C LEU A 106 9.08 13.38 -4.68
N THR A 107 8.60 12.76 -5.77
CA THR A 107 8.34 13.41 -7.07
C THR A 107 7.65 14.77 -6.97
N PRO A 108 6.50 14.93 -6.27
CA PRO A 108 5.84 16.23 -6.19
C PRO A 108 6.69 17.29 -5.48
N GLY A 109 7.46 16.92 -4.45
CA GLY A 109 8.36 17.85 -3.76
C GLY A 109 9.54 18.31 -4.63
N ILE A 110 10.03 17.45 -5.52
CA ILE A 110 11.09 17.80 -6.49
C ILE A 110 10.55 18.72 -7.58
N VAL A 111 9.36 18.42 -8.12
CA VAL A 111 8.71 19.25 -9.15
C VAL A 111 8.44 20.66 -8.62
N GLU A 112 8.00 20.78 -7.37
CA GLU A 112 7.79 22.06 -6.71
C GLU A 112 9.08 22.87 -6.58
N ALA A 113 10.18 22.24 -6.17
CA ALA A 113 11.48 22.90 -6.04
C ALA A 113 12.04 23.48 -7.35
N LEU A 114 11.58 22.97 -8.50
CA LEU A 114 11.98 23.43 -9.83
C LEU A 114 11.03 24.47 -10.43
N THR A 115 9.76 24.50 -10.01
CA THR A 115 8.72 25.34 -10.63
C THR A 115 8.23 26.49 -9.74
N ASP A 116 8.64 26.54 -8.45
CA ASP A 116 8.21 27.54 -7.45
C ASP A 116 6.68 27.64 -7.24
N VAL A 117 5.91 26.70 -7.81
CA VAL A 117 4.45 26.66 -7.68
C VAL A 117 4.08 26.03 -6.35
N THR A 118 3.87 26.87 -5.33
CA THR A 118 3.46 26.46 -3.97
C THR A 118 2.07 25.83 -3.93
N ALA A 119 1.27 25.96 -4.99
CA ALA A 119 -0.05 25.34 -5.11
C ALA A 119 0.01 23.80 -5.19
N LEU A 120 1.16 23.23 -5.57
CA LEU A 120 1.38 21.78 -5.59
C LEU A 120 1.80 21.23 -4.22
N ARG A 121 2.12 22.10 -3.26
CA ARG A 121 2.72 21.74 -1.96
C ARG A 121 1.76 20.93 -1.10
N GLY A 122 2.08 19.66 -0.91
CA GLY A 122 1.40 18.73 0.00
C GLY A 122 0.03 18.22 -0.45
N PHE A 123 -0.80 19.07 -1.08
CA PHE A 123 -2.17 18.72 -1.46
C PHE A 123 -2.23 17.97 -2.80
N ALA A 124 -1.46 18.37 -3.81
CA ALA A 124 -1.49 17.71 -5.11
C ALA A 124 -0.78 16.35 -5.09
N GLY A 125 0.41 16.28 -4.48
CA GLY A 125 1.23 15.06 -4.46
C GLY A 125 0.58 13.87 -3.75
N THR A 126 0.21 14.06 -2.47
CA THR A 126 -0.38 12.98 -1.66
C THR A 126 -1.77 12.59 -2.17
N SER A 127 -2.59 13.57 -2.55
CA SER A 127 -3.94 13.30 -3.06
C SER A 127 -3.91 12.58 -4.40
N LEU A 128 -2.95 12.90 -5.29
CA LEU A 128 -2.78 12.17 -6.55
C LEU A 128 -2.37 10.71 -6.32
N LEU A 129 -1.45 10.45 -5.38
CA LEU A 129 -1.08 9.07 -5.03
C LEU A 129 -2.24 8.29 -4.43
N ILE A 130 -3.03 8.93 -3.57
CA ILE A 130 -4.24 8.33 -3.01
C ILE A 130 -5.27 8.06 -4.13
N LEU A 131 -5.49 9.01 -5.04
CA LEU A 131 -6.40 8.87 -6.17
C LEU A 131 -6.04 7.66 -7.03
N VAL A 132 -4.78 7.53 -7.43
CA VAL A 132 -4.31 6.38 -8.22
C VAL A 132 -4.46 5.07 -7.45
N GLY A 133 -4.17 5.08 -6.15
CA GLY A 133 -4.34 3.92 -5.27
C GLY A 133 -5.80 3.44 -5.22
N VAL A 134 -6.73 4.36 -4.95
CA VAL A 134 -8.18 4.07 -4.89
C VAL A 134 -8.72 3.69 -6.27
N ALA A 135 -8.34 4.40 -7.34
CA ALA A 135 -8.78 4.07 -8.69
C ALA A 135 -8.34 2.65 -9.11
N THR A 136 -7.11 2.27 -8.76
CA THR A 136 -6.60 0.91 -9.01
C THR A 136 -7.35 -0.15 -8.20
N ASP A 137 -7.65 0.12 -6.93
CA ASP A 137 -8.43 -0.79 -6.09
C ASP A 137 -9.86 -0.97 -6.62
N SER A 138 -10.52 0.12 -6.99
CA SER A 138 -11.84 0.09 -7.64
C SER A 138 -11.83 -0.70 -8.95
N ALA A 139 -10.81 -0.50 -9.80
CA ALA A 139 -10.67 -1.26 -11.04
C ALA A 139 -10.45 -2.76 -10.80
N ARG A 140 -9.71 -3.14 -9.75
CA ARG A 140 -9.52 -4.55 -9.38
C ARG A 140 -10.82 -5.19 -8.88
N LYS A 141 -11.57 -4.49 -8.03
CA LYS A 141 -12.87 -4.96 -7.54
C LYS A 141 -13.86 -5.19 -8.68
N PHE A 142 -13.95 -4.24 -9.60
CA PHE A 142 -14.82 -4.37 -10.77
C PHE A 142 -14.42 -5.56 -11.67
N LYS A 143 -13.12 -5.76 -11.91
CA LYS A 143 -12.63 -6.93 -12.65
C LYS A 143 -12.94 -8.26 -11.93
N ALA A 144 -12.81 -8.31 -10.61
CA ALA A 144 -13.11 -9.51 -9.84
C ALA A 144 -14.61 -9.89 -9.95
N GLU A 145 -15.52 -8.92 -9.93
CA GLU A 145 -16.95 -9.17 -10.15
C GLU A 145 -17.25 -9.67 -11.56
N LEU A 146 -16.63 -9.08 -12.59
CA LEU A 146 -16.78 -9.54 -13.97
C LEU A 146 -16.29 -10.98 -14.16
N GLN A 147 -15.13 -11.33 -13.58
CA GLN A 147 -14.61 -12.71 -13.63
C GLN A 147 -15.56 -13.69 -12.94
N MET A 148 -16.11 -13.33 -11.78
CA MET A 148 -17.11 -14.17 -11.09
C MET A 148 -18.40 -14.32 -11.90
N ALA A 149 -18.80 -13.32 -12.68
CA ALA A 149 -19.94 -13.40 -13.57
C ALA A 149 -19.65 -14.31 -14.77
N GLU A 150 -18.47 -14.21 -15.39
CA GLU A 150 -18.03 -15.07 -16.49
C GLU A 150 -17.95 -16.54 -16.07
N TYR A 151 -17.32 -16.83 -14.91
CA TYR A 151 -17.28 -18.19 -14.34
C TYR A 151 -18.66 -18.80 -14.14
N LYS A 152 -19.65 -18.02 -13.66
CA LYS A 152 -21.04 -18.51 -13.48
C LYS A 152 -21.74 -18.79 -14.79
N VAL A 153 -21.39 -18.08 -15.86
CA VAL A 153 -21.99 -18.28 -17.19
C VAL A 153 -21.41 -19.55 -17.82
N ASP A 154 -20.09 -19.75 -17.77
CA ASP A 154 -19.44 -20.97 -18.28
C ASP A 154 -19.98 -22.24 -17.59
N ASP A 155 -20.11 -22.21 -16.26
CA ASP A 155 -20.65 -23.33 -15.46
C ASP A 155 -22.13 -23.62 -15.81
N LEU A 156 -22.91 -22.59 -16.17
CA LEU A 156 -24.30 -22.73 -16.62
C LEU A 156 -24.40 -23.35 -18.03
N TYR A 157 -23.48 -23.01 -18.93
CA TYR A 157 -23.40 -23.64 -20.26
C TYR A 157 -23.03 -25.11 -20.15
N ASP A 158 -22.08 -25.47 -19.29
CA ASP A 158 -21.65 -26.86 -19.08
C ASP A 158 -22.77 -27.73 -18.46
N ASP A 159 -23.56 -27.21 -17.50
CA ASP A 159 -24.74 -27.90 -16.96
C ASP A 159 -25.87 -28.05 -18.01
N MET A 160 -26.02 -27.08 -18.92
CA MET A 160 -27.02 -27.16 -19.99
C MET A 160 -26.66 -28.18 -21.07
N ASP A 161 -25.39 -28.36 -21.40
CA ASP A 161 -24.94 -29.39 -22.34
C ASP A 161 -24.96 -30.79 -21.71
N MET A 162 -24.64 -30.91 -20.43
CA MET A 162 -24.74 -32.17 -19.67
C MET A 162 -26.19 -32.70 -19.55
N ARG A 163 -27.19 -31.81 -19.52
CA ARG A 163 -28.62 -32.20 -19.48
C ARG A 163 -29.21 -32.60 -20.84
N LYS A 164 -28.47 -32.40 -21.94
CA LYS A 164 -28.91 -32.76 -23.30
C LYS A 164 -28.39 -34.12 -23.77
N LEU A 165 -27.61 -34.82 -22.94
CA LEU A 165 -27.16 -36.20 -23.10
C LEU A 165 -27.99 -37.16 -22.24
#